data_AF-A0A0F9Q3D4-F1
#
_entry.id   AF-A0A0F9Q3D4-F1
#
_cell.length_a   1.000
_cell.length_b   1.000
_cell.length_c   1.000
_cell.angle_alpha   90.00
_cell.angle_beta   90.00
_cell.angle_gamma   90.00
#
_symmetry.space_group_name_H-M   'P 1'
#
loop_
_entity.id
_entity.type
_entity.pdbx_description
1 polymer ?
#
loop_
_entity_poly.entity_id
_entity_poly.type
_entity_poly.pdbx_seq_one_letter_code
_entity_poly.pdbx_strand_id
1 'polypeptide(L)'
;MRISRFEQDNKEKNEKKDTNMKSIDSTRPPDFIRNIIRQDLKANKNNGRVVTRFPPEPNGYLHIGHAKSISINFGIALENEGGVCHLRFDDTNPSKENIEYIESIKSDIQWLGFNWGKHLYYASDYFDKLYHYAVLLIKDGKAYVCSLNAEEIREYRGTLTEPGRESPYRNRSVKENLELFERMEKGEFEDGSHVLRAKIDMASPNLNMRDPVLYRIRHESHHRTGNK
;
A
#
# COMPACT_ATOMS: atom_id res chain seq x y z
N MET A 1 -21.58 35.99 -60.53
CA MET A 1 -21.40 34.67 -59.88
C MET A 1 -20.04 34.62 -59.18
N ARG A 2 -19.92 35.07 -57.92
CA ARG A 2 -18.67 34.92 -57.14
C ARG A 2 -18.85 35.13 -55.63
N ILE A 3 -20.00 34.72 -55.09
CA ILE A 3 -20.27 34.80 -53.63
C ILE A 3 -20.61 33.41 -53.04
N SER A 4 -20.98 32.41 -53.85
CA SER A 4 -21.41 31.09 -53.34
C SER A 4 -20.30 30.10 -52.98
N ARG A 5 -19.01 30.38 -53.24
CA ARG A 5 -17.89 29.47 -52.91
C ARG A 5 -17.29 29.70 -51.53
N PHE A 6 -17.32 30.93 -51.02
CA PHE A 6 -16.70 31.28 -49.74
C PHE A 6 -17.54 30.85 -48.52
N GLU A 7 -18.85 30.71 -48.66
CA GLU A 7 -19.74 30.25 -47.57
C GLU A 7 -19.80 28.72 -47.44
N GLN A 8 -19.55 27.98 -48.53
CA GLN A 8 -19.41 26.51 -48.46
C GLN A 8 -18.10 26.09 -47.81
N ASP A 9 -16.99 26.79 -48.10
CA ASP A 9 -15.67 26.49 -47.52
C ASP A 9 -15.62 26.73 -45.98
N ASN A 10 -16.46 27.63 -45.45
CA ASN A 10 -16.54 27.90 -44.01
C ASN A 10 -17.50 26.95 -43.26
N LYS A 11 -18.46 26.32 -43.93
CA LYS A 11 -19.26 25.23 -43.35
C LYS A 11 -18.46 23.93 -43.26
N GLU A 12 -17.70 23.58 -44.29
CA GLU A 12 -16.83 22.39 -44.27
C GLU A 12 -15.65 22.50 -43.28
N LYS A 13 -15.20 23.73 -42.97
CA LYS A 13 -14.17 23.96 -41.94
C LYS A 13 -14.71 23.88 -40.51
N ASN A 14 -16.01 24.12 -40.30
CA ASN A 14 -16.62 24.05 -38.97
C ASN A 14 -17.18 22.66 -38.62
N GLU A 15 -17.48 21.81 -39.61
CA GLU A 15 -17.85 20.41 -39.35
C GLU A 15 -16.64 19.49 -39.09
N LYS A 16 -15.41 19.94 -39.35
CA LYS A 16 -14.17 19.18 -39.06
C LYS A 16 -13.57 19.41 -37.68
N LYS A 17 -14.25 20.13 -36.77
CA LYS A 17 -13.74 20.44 -35.43
C LYS A 17 -14.20 19.51 -34.30
N ASP A 18 -15.16 18.62 -34.54
CA ASP A 18 -15.74 17.75 -33.49
C ASP A 18 -15.33 16.27 -33.56
N THR A 19 -14.26 15.93 -34.29
CA THR A 19 -13.73 14.56 -34.33
C THR A 19 -12.25 14.51 -34.01
N ASN A 20 -11.83 15.17 -32.93
CA ASN A 20 -10.57 14.81 -32.26
C ASN A 20 -10.85 13.84 -31.10
N MET A 21 -11.53 12.73 -31.42
CA MET A 21 -11.54 11.56 -30.56
C MET A 21 -10.13 10.98 -30.63
N LYS A 22 -9.30 11.36 -29.64
CA LYS A 22 -7.93 10.89 -29.41
C LYS A 22 -7.74 9.50 -30.01
N SER A 23 -6.94 9.44 -31.08
CA SER A 23 -6.43 8.19 -31.59
C SER A 23 -5.89 7.39 -30.42
N ILE A 24 -6.50 6.23 -30.16
CA ILE A 24 -5.92 5.25 -29.27
C ILE A 24 -4.61 4.87 -29.95
N ASP A 25 -3.53 5.42 -29.43
CA ASP A 25 -2.16 5.16 -29.85
C ASP A 25 -1.93 3.63 -29.83
N SER A 26 -2.11 3.01 -31.00
CA SER A 26 -2.06 1.56 -31.21
C SER A 26 -0.64 1.01 -31.10
N THR A 27 0.33 1.86 -30.72
CA THR A 27 1.73 1.51 -30.51
C THR A 27 2.04 1.18 -29.04
N ARG A 28 1.13 1.49 -28.10
CA ARG A 28 1.35 1.18 -26.69
C ARG A 28 1.20 -0.33 -26.44
N PRO A 29 2.17 -0.96 -25.74
CA PRO A 29 2.00 -2.33 -25.26
C PRO A 29 0.70 -2.47 -24.46
N PRO A 30 0.05 -3.64 -24.52
CA PRO A 30 -1.17 -3.88 -23.76
C PRO A 30 -0.90 -3.69 -22.26
N ASP A 31 -1.68 -2.81 -21.62
CA ASP A 31 -1.64 -2.55 -20.19
C ASP A 31 -2.97 -2.93 -19.55
N PHE A 32 -2.97 -4.07 -18.86
CA PHE A 32 -4.16 -4.62 -18.21
C PHE A 32 -4.65 -3.73 -17.04
N ILE A 33 -3.76 -3.01 -16.35
CA ILE A 33 -4.13 -2.15 -15.22
C ILE A 33 -4.95 -0.97 -15.73
N ARG A 34 -4.47 -0.31 -16.79
CA ARG A 34 -5.21 0.79 -17.43
C ARG A 34 -6.55 0.33 -17.99
N ASN A 35 -6.63 -0.89 -18.51
CA ASN A 35 -7.90 -1.45 -18.98
C ASN A 35 -8.89 -1.67 -17.84
N ILE A 36 -8.45 -2.21 -16.70
CA ILE A 36 -9.29 -2.35 -15.48
C ILE A 36 -9.79 -0.98 -15.02
N ILE A 37 -8.90 0.02 -14.93
CA ILE A 37 -9.29 1.38 -14.49
C ILE A 37 -10.32 2.00 -15.45
N ARG A 38 -10.14 1.86 -16.77
CA ARG A 38 -11.13 2.34 -17.76
C ARG A 38 -12.48 1.67 -17.58
N GLN A 39 -12.53 0.38 -17.26
CA GLN A 39 -13.77 -0.34 -17.00
C GLN A 39 -14.43 0.14 -15.70
N ASP A 40 -13.65 0.27 -14.63
CA ASP A 40 -14.13 0.78 -13.32
C ASP A 40 -14.68 2.21 -13.44
N LEU A 41 -14.04 3.07 -14.24
CA LEU A 41 -14.51 4.43 -14.52
C LEU A 41 -15.81 4.45 -15.32
N LYS A 42 -15.94 3.59 -16.35
CA LYS A 42 -17.19 3.43 -17.11
C LYS A 42 -18.34 2.95 -16.21
N ALA A 43 -18.03 2.12 -15.21
CA ALA A 43 -18.99 1.65 -14.21
C ALA A 43 -19.23 2.66 -13.07
N ASN A 44 -18.62 3.86 -13.13
CA ASN A 44 -18.69 4.90 -12.10
C ASN A 44 -18.30 4.42 -10.68
N LYS A 45 -17.37 3.45 -10.60
CA LYS A 45 -16.85 2.96 -9.33
C LYS A 45 -16.11 4.08 -8.60
N ASN A 46 -16.19 4.11 -7.27
CA ASN A 46 -15.58 5.13 -6.42
C ASN A 46 -15.97 6.58 -6.80
N ASN A 47 -17.13 6.76 -7.43
CA ASN A 47 -17.60 8.05 -7.96
C ASN A 47 -16.62 8.64 -9.00
N GLY A 48 -16.04 7.79 -9.85
CA GLY A 48 -15.12 8.20 -10.91
C GLY A 48 -13.71 8.57 -10.43
N ARG A 49 -13.39 8.39 -9.15
CA ARG A 49 -12.08 8.78 -8.58
C ARG A 49 -11.02 7.70 -8.82
N VAL A 50 -9.85 8.13 -9.31
CA VAL A 50 -8.65 7.31 -9.42
C VAL A 50 -7.63 7.79 -8.39
N VAL A 51 -7.26 6.91 -7.46
CA VAL A 51 -6.21 7.18 -6.47
C VAL A 51 -5.19 6.05 -6.49
N THR A 52 -3.93 6.38 -6.79
CA THR A 52 -2.79 5.46 -6.78
C THR A 52 -1.80 5.85 -5.67
N ARG A 53 -0.77 5.02 -5.45
CA ARG A 53 0.31 5.36 -4.53
C ARG A 53 1.63 4.71 -4.93
N PHE A 54 2.73 5.44 -4.75
CA PHE A 54 4.09 4.89 -4.75
C PHE A 54 4.58 4.79 -3.29
N PRO A 55 4.72 3.58 -2.72
CA PRO A 55 5.04 3.42 -1.31
C PRO A 55 6.44 2.83 -1.06
N PRO A 56 7.53 3.59 -1.26
CA PRO A 56 8.87 3.10 -0.99
C PRO A 56 9.14 3.01 0.52
N GLU A 57 9.93 2.04 0.93
CA GLU A 57 10.57 2.04 2.25
C GLU A 57 11.75 3.04 2.22
N PRO A 58 11.90 3.94 3.21
CA PRO A 58 12.98 4.93 3.22
C PRO A 58 14.30 4.36 3.77
N ASN A 59 14.76 3.22 3.24
CA ASN A 59 15.96 2.50 3.69
C ASN A 59 17.05 2.32 2.62
N GLY A 60 16.90 2.98 1.47
CA GLY A 60 17.87 2.95 0.38
C GLY A 60 17.51 3.91 -0.75
N TYR A 61 18.46 4.12 -1.66
CA TYR A 61 18.27 4.95 -2.86
C TYR A 61 17.44 4.24 -3.92
N LEU A 62 16.71 5.01 -4.72
CA LEU A 62 15.97 4.44 -5.84
C LEU A 62 16.91 4.05 -6.98
N HIS A 63 16.79 2.82 -7.45
CA HIS A 63 17.37 2.38 -8.73
C HIS A 63 16.34 2.39 -9.88
N ILE A 64 16.79 2.14 -11.12
CA ILE A 64 15.96 2.15 -12.34
C ILE A 64 14.70 1.27 -12.28
N GLY A 65 14.72 0.16 -11.55
CA GLY A 65 13.53 -0.66 -11.31
C GLY A 65 12.35 0.11 -10.69
N HIS A 66 12.62 1.08 -9.82
CA HIS A 66 11.59 1.92 -9.21
C HIS A 66 10.97 2.89 -10.20
N ALA A 67 11.69 3.33 -11.23
CA ALA A 67 11.17 4.22 -12.26
C ALA A 67 9.94 3.62 -12.96
N LYS A 68 9.88 2.28 -13.12
CA LYS A 68 8.69 1.58 -13.64
C LYS A 68 7.49 1.77 -12.71
N SER A 69 7.66 1.54 -11.41
CA SER A 69 6.59 1.68 -10.42
C SER A 69 6.10 3.13 -10.31
N ILE A 70 7.03 4.09 -10.31
CA ILE A 70 6.73 5.53 -10.32
C ILE A 70 5.90 5.89 -11.56
N SER A 71 6.39 5.52 -12.75
CA SER A 71 5.73 5.83 -14.02
C SER A 71 4.34 5.20 -14.13
N ILE A 72 4.16 3.99 -13.60
CA ILE A 72 2.83 3.36 -13.54
C ILE A 72 1.91 4.13 -12.59
N ASN A 73 2.31 4.36 -11.34
CA ASN A 73 1.41 4.94 -10.35
C ASN A 73 1.09 6.41 -10.64
N PHE A 74 2.12 7.24 -10.84
CA PHE A 74 1.93 8.66 -11.14
C PHE A 74 1.38 8.87 -12.56
N GLY A 75 1.85 8.10 -13.54
CA GLY A 75 1.33 8.19 -14.91
C GLY A 75 -0.16 7.84 -14.99
N ILE A 76 -0.60 6.79 -14.30
CA ILE A 76 -2.04 6.47 -14.21
C ILE A 76 -2.81 7.63 -13.57
N ALA A 77 -2.33 8.23 -12.48
CA ALA A 77 -3.03 9.36 -11.87
C ALA A 77 -3.12 10.56 -12.83
N LEU A 78 -2.04 10.90 -13.54
CA LEU A 78 -2.00 12.02 -14.48
C LEU A 78 -2.88 11.80 -15.73
N GLU A 79 -3.05 10.56 -16.18
CA GLU A 79 -3.86 10.21 -17.35
C GLU A 79 -5.37 10.34 -17.09
N ASN A 80 -5.80 10.37 -15.83
CA ASN A 80 -7.20 10.39 -15.44
C ASN A 80 -7.57 11.73 -14.80
N GLU A 81 -8.69 12.32 -15.22
CA GLU A 81 -9.15 13.62 -14.72
C GLU A 81 -9.39 13.58 -13.20
N GLY A 82 -8.81 14.54 -12.48
CA GLY A 82 -8.86 14.57 -11.01
C GLY A 82 -8.12 13.42 -10.33
N GLY A 83 -7.32 12.65 -11.06
CA GLY A 83 -6.54 11.55 -10.54
C GLY A 83 -5.47 12.02 -9.54
N VAL A 84 -5.26 11.23 -8.49
CA VAL A 84 -4.31 11.56 -7.41
C VAL A 84 -3.34 10.40 -7.22
N CYS A 85 -2.04 10.69 -7.12
CA CYS A 85 -1.05 9.73 -6.69
C CYS A 85 -0.45 10.17 -5.35
N HIS A 86 -0.53 9.31 -4.34
CA HIS A 86 0.11 9.54 -3.05
C HIS A 86 1.58 9.10 -3.11
N LEU A 87 2.49 9.94 -2.60
CA LEU A 87 3.79 9.48 -2.14
C LEU A 87 3.64 9.08 -0.67
N ARG A 88 3.86 7.81 -0.35
CA ARG A 88 3.75 7.33 1.03
C ARG A 88 5.02 6.62 1.44
N PHE A 89 5.77 7.12 2.40
CA PHE A 89 6.87 6.34 2.95
C PHE A 89 6.29 5.18 3.78
N ASP A 90 6.71 3.95 3.48
CA ASP A 90 6.34 2.76 4.26
C ASP A 90 7.32 2.60 5.43
N ASP A 91 7.30 3.60 6.31
CA ASP A 91 8.23 3.80 7.42
C ASP A 91 7.76 3.07 8.68
N THR A 92 7.73 1.73 8.60
CA THR A 92 7.27 0.87 9.71
C THR A 92 8.42 0.15 10.41
N ASN A 93 9.66 0.35 9.94
CA ASN A 93 10.83 -0.34 10.45
C ASN A 93 11.86 0.65 11.05
N PRO A 94 11.91 0.80 12.38
CA PRO A 94 12.74 1.83 13.02
C PRO A 94 14.25 1.70 12.72
N SER A 95 14.72 0.50 12.39
CA SER A 95 16.15 0.17 12.36
C SER A 95 16.91 0.64 11.10
N LYS A 96 16.21 1.01 10.02
CA LYS A 96 16.83 1.17 8.68
C LYS A 96 16.50 2.48 7.99
N GLU A 97 15.76 3.36 8.65
CA GLU A 97 15.14 4.50 7.99
C GLU A 97 15.90 5.78 8.27
N ASN A 98 16.30 6.48 7.20
CA ASN A 98 17.09 7.70 7.27
C ASN A 98 16.39 8.82 6.48
N ILE A 99 16.39 10.03 7.07
CA ILE A 99 15.89 11.27 6.44
C ILE A 99 16.57 11.49 5.09
N GLU A 100 17.84 11.11 4.95
CA GLU A 100 18.58 11.18 3.69
C GLU A 100 17.87 10.44 2.54
N TYR A 101 17.38 9.21 2.78
CA TYR A 101 16.69 8.43 1.76
C TYR A 101 15.32 9.04 1.42
N ILE A 102 14.62 9.61 2.41
CA ILE A 102 13.36 10.34 2.20
C ILE A 102 13.56 11.49 1.22
N GLU A 103 14.59 12.30 1.44
CA GLU A 103 14.86 13.46 0.58
C GLU A 103 15.38 13.04 -0.80
N SER A 104 16.21 12.01 -0.90
CA SER A 104 16.64 11.47 -2.19
C SER A 104 15.46 10.93 -3.00
N ILE A 105 14.57 10.15 -2.38
CA ILE A 105 13.37 9.60 -3.04
C ILE A 105 12.48 10.71 -3.58
N LYS A 106 12.25 11.77 -2.79
CA LYS A 106 11.49 12.95 -3.22
C LYS A 106 12.15 13.62 -4.43
N SER A 107 13.45 13.83 -4.36
CA SER A 107 14.24 14.43 -5.44
C SER A 107 14.16 13.61 -6.72
N ASP A 108 14.32 12.29 -6.64
CA ASP A 108 14.28 11.40 -7.81
C ASP A 108 12.91 11.39 -8.51
N ILE A 109 11.82 11.38 -7.73
CA ILE A 109 10.45 11.45 -8.27
C ILE A 109 10.21 12.80 -8.98
N GLN A 110 10.67 13.89 -8.38
CA GLN A 110 10.59 15.23 -8.98
C GLN A 110 11.47 15.35 -10.23
N TRP A 111 12.66 14.77 -10.20
CA TRP A 111 13.59 14.72 -11.34
C TRP A 111 12.99 13.94 -12.53
N LEU A 112 12.24 12.87 -12.26
CA LEU A 112 11.45 12.14 -13.27
C LEU A 112 10.23 12.95 -13.78
N GLY A 113 9.97 14.13 -13.25
CA GLY A 113 8.89 15.02 -13.69
C GLY A 113 7.53 14.75 -13.02
N PHE A 114 7.48 13.95 -11.96
CA PHE A 114 6.25 13.64 -11.24
C PHE A 114 6.12 14.48 -9.95
N ASN A 115 4.87 14.69 -9.51
CA ASN A 115 4.56 15.44 -8.30
C ASN A 115 3.40 14.78 -7.55
N TRP A 116 3.53 14.64 -6.23
CA TRP A 116 2.50 14.15 -5.32
C TRP A 116 1.59 15.28 -4.77
N GLY A 117 1.89 16.54 -5.10
CA GLY A 117 1.16 17.72 -4.63
C GLY A 117 1.15 17.78 -3.11
N LYS A 118 -0.04 17.89 -2.52
CA LYS A 118 -0.25 17.85 -1.07
C LYS A 118 -0.30 16.45 -0.47
N HIS A 119 -0.15 15.39 -1.28
CA HIS A 119 -0.42 14.01 -0.91
C HIS A 119 0.84 13.24 -0.51
N LEU A 120 1.57 13.80 0.46
CA LEU A 120 2.72 13.16 1.10
C LEU A 120 2.29 12.55 2.43
N TYR A 121 2.56 11.26 2.63
CA TYR A 121 2.15 10.53 3.83
C TYR A 121 3.28 9.66 4.37
N TYR A 122 3.18 9.30 5.65
CA TYR A 122 4.06 8.36 6.34
C TYR A 122 3.19 7.27 6.96
N ALA A 123 3.59 6.02 6.84
CA ALA A 123 2.92 4.89 7.48
C ALA A 123 2.92 5.03 9.02
N SER A 124 4.00 5.60 9.57
CA SER A 124 4.13 5.87 11.02
C SER A 124 3.06 6.82 11.58
N ASP A 125 2.55 7.76 10.77
CA ASP A 125 1.44 8.65 11.16
C ASP A 125 0.14 7.86 11.45
N TYR A 126 0.06 6.58 11.05
CA TYR A 126 -1.09 5.72 11.24
C TYR A 126 -0.93 4.70 12.38
N PHE A 127 0.19 4.67 13.13
CA PHE A 127 0.42 3.66 14.17
C PHE A 127 -0.72 3.57 15.19
N ASP A 128 -1.23 4.70 15.69
CA ASP A 128 -2.34 4.70 16.65
C ASP A 128 -3.61 4.04 16.07
N LYS A 129 -3.90 4.29 14.79
CA LYS A 129 -5.05 3.69 14.10
C LYS A 129 -4.84 2.20 13.89
N LEU A 130 -3.63 1.80 13.48
CA LEU A 130 -3.29 0.39 13.30
C LEU A 130 -3.35 -0.36 14.62
N TYR A 131 -2.93 0.25 15.73
CA TYR A 131 -3.04 -0.34 17.07
C TYR A 131 -4.50 -0.51 17.47
N HIS A 132 -5.33 0.51 17.24
CA HIS A 132 -6.76 0.42 17.50
C HIS A 132 -7.43 -0.71 16.68
N TYR A 133 -7.06 -0.88 15.41
CA TYR A 133 -7.56 -2.01 14.61
C TYR A 133 -7.11 -3.36 15.15
N ALA A 134 -5.87 -3.47 15.64
CA ALA A 134 -5.42 -4.69 16.30
C ALA A 134 -6.25 -5.01 17.56
N VAL A 135 -6.54 -4.01 18.39
CA VAL A 135 -7.43 -4.16 19.56
C VAL A 135 -8.83 -4.63 19.14
N LEU A 136 -9.39 -4.09 18.06
CA LEU A 136 -10.67 -4.55 17.51
C LEU A 136 -10.61 -6.00 17.03
N LEU A 137 -9.54 -6.40 16.34
CA LEU A 137 -9.34 -7.79 15.93
C LEU A 137 -9.25 -8.74 17.12
N ILE A 138 -8.59 -8.34 18.21
CA ILE A 138 -8.54 -9.13 19.44
C ILE A 138 -9.93 -9.27 20.05
N LYS A 139 -10.69 -8.17 20.16
CA LYS A 139 -12.07 -8.16 20.70
C LYS A 139 -13.02 -9.05 19.89
N ASP A 140 -12.84 -9.08 18.57
CA ASP A 140 -13.58 -9.95 17.65
C ASP A 140 -13.10 -11.42 17.66
N GLY A 141 -12.08 -11.77 18.46
CA GLY A 141 -11.48 -13.11 18.48
C GLY A 141 -10.67 -13.46 17.23
N LYS A 142 -10.37 -12.48 16.37
CA LYS A 142 -9.65 -12.62 15.09
C LYS A 142 -8.15 -12.37 15.20
N ALA A 143 -7.63 -12.09 16.39
CA ALA A 143 -6.21 -12.01 16.68
C ALA A 143 -5.91 -12.51 18.09
N TYR A 144 -4.68 -12.97 18.31
CA TYR A 144 -4.20 -13.44 19.61
C TYR A 144 -2.70 -13.14 19.77
N VAL A 145 -2.27 -12.96 21.02
CA VAL A 145 -0.86 -12.86 21.36
C VAL A 145 -0.27 -14.26 21.41
N CYS A 146 0.79 -14.49 20.65
CA CYS A 146 1.55 -15.73 20.61
C CYS A 146 2.87 -15.54 21.34
N SER A 147 3.17 -16.44 22.28
CA SER A 147 4.40 -16.43 23.08
C SER A 147 5.39 -17.52 22.67
N LEU A 148 5.23 -18.07 21.47
CA LEU A 148 6.23 -18.91 20.81
C LEU A 148 7.33 -18.02 20.21
N ASN A 149 8.56 -18.48 20.23
CA ASN A 149 9.67 -17.79 19.58
C ASN A 149 9.58 -17.91 18.04
N ALA A 150 10.42 -17.17 17.32
CA ALA A 150 10.36 -17.11 15.86
C ALA A 150 10.60 -18.47 15.17
N GLU A 151 11.47 -19.31 15.73
CA GLU A 151 11.79 -20.64 15.19
C GLU A 151 10.61 -21.60 15.38
N GLU A 152 10.01 -21.59 16.57
CA GLU A 152 8.81 -22.34 16.89
C GLU A 152 7.64 -21.89 16.01
N ILE A 153 7.42 -20.58 15.83
CA ILE A 153 6.37 -20.09 14.92
C ILE A 153 6.58 -20.63 13.51
N ARG A 154 7.82 -20.66 13.01
CA ARG A 154 8.15 -21.21 11.69
C ARG A 154 7.82 -22.70 11.62
N GLU A 155 8.19 -23.48 12.63
CA GLU A 155 7.88 -24.91 12.71
C GLU A 155 6.36 -25.15 12.75
N TYR A 156 5.63 -24.41 13.59
CA TYR A 156 4.19 -24.54 13.73
C TYR A 156 3.42 -24.13 12.47
N ARG A 157 3.98 -23.25 11.63
CA ARG A 157 3.38 -22.91 10.34
C ARG A 157 3.48 -24.03 9.31
N GLY A 158 4.27 -25.08 9.57
CA GLY A 158 4.44 -26.20 8.65
C GLY A 158 5.14 -25.79 7.35
N THR A 159 4.92 -26.56 6.29
CA THR A 159 5.55 -26.37 4.98
C THR A 159 4.50 -26.24 3.87
N LEU A 160 4.94 -26.14 2.61
CA LEU A 160 4.03 -26.19 1.46
C LEU A 160 3.32 -27.55 1.33
N THR A 161 3.90 -28.61 1.88
CA THR A 161 3.37 -29.98 1.80
C THR A 161 2.73 -30.45 3.09
N GLU A 162 3.08 -29.87 4.23
CA GLU A 162 2.55 -30.24 5.55
C GLU A 162 1.70 -29.09 6.14
N PRO A 163 0.49 -29.37 6.64
CA PRO A 163 -0.36 -28.35 7.25
C PRO A 163 0.28 -27.78 8.52
N GLY A 164 -0.05 -26.53 8.85
CA GLY A 164 0.37 -25.94 10.11
C GLY A 164 -0.42 -26.50 11.29
N ARG A 165 0.14 -26.37 12.49
CA ARG A 165 -0.49 -26.71 13.77
C ARG A 165 -0.77 -25.44 14.57
N GLU A 166 -1.86 -25.43 15.33
CA GLU A 166 -2.22 -24.29 16.16
C GLU A 166 -1.15 -24.02 17.23
N SER A 167 -0.87 -22.74 17.47
CA SER A 167 -0.07 -22.33 18.64
C SER A 167 -0.82 -22.72 19.92
N PRO A 168 -0.12 -23.16 20.99
CA PRO A 168 -0.77 -23.41 22.30
C PRO A 168 -1.49 -22.16 22.84
N TYR A 169 -1.08 -20.98 22.40
CA TYR A 169 -1.63 -19.69 22.80
C TYR A 169 -2.78 -19.20 21.91
N ARG A 170 -3.15 -19.94 20.85
CA ARG A 170 -4.16 -19.51 19.86
C ARG A 170 -5.54 -19.27 20.48
N ASN A 171 -5.87 -20.04 21.51
CA ASN A 171 -7.19 -20.03 22.16
C ASN A 171 -7.20 -19.26 23.48
N ARG A 172 -6.22 -18.36 23.70
CA ARG A 172 -6.25 -17.37 24.80
C ARG A 172 -7.56 -16.58 24.78
N SER A 173 -8.03 -16.20 25.96
CA SER A 173 -9.23 -15.37 26.09
C SER A 173 -9.01 -13.97 25.52
N VAL A 174 -10.08 -13.28 25.13
CA VAL A 174 -10.01 -11.88 24.68
C VAL A 174 -9.35 -11.00 25.76
N LYS A 175 -9.72 -11.20 27.03
CA LYS A 175 -9.17 -10.45 28.17
C LYS A 175 -7.65 -10.62 28.27
N GLU A 176 -7.17 -11.87 28.27
CA GLU A 176 -5.74 -12.16 28.37
C GLU A 176 -4.95 -11.59 27.18
N ASN A 177 -5.49 -11.69 25.96
CA ASN A 177 -4.84 -11.12 24.78
C ASN A 177 -4.74 -9.59 24.85
N LEU A 178 -5.78 -8.91 25.33
CA LEU A 178 -5.75 -7.45 25.50
C LEU A 178 -4.73 -7.02 26.56
N GLU A 179 -4.72 -7.69 27.72
CA GLU A 179 -3.77 -7.42 28.79
C GLU A 179 -2.32 -7.63 28.32
N LEU A 180 -2.04 -8.72 27.62
CA LEU A 180 -0.70 -8.98 27.07
C LEU A 180 -0.32 -7.94 26.00
N PHE A 181 -1.23 -7.62 25.08
CA PHE A 181 -0.94 -6.68 24.00
C PHE A 181 -0.69 -5.26 24.51
N GLU A 182 -1.42 -4.81 25.53
CA GLU A 182 -1.16 -3.53 26.20
C GLU A 182 0.21 -3.51 26.88
N ARG A 183 0.62 -4.61 27.52
CA ARG A 183 1.94 -4.74 28.15
C ARG A 183 3.07 -4.80 27.11
N MET A 184 2.83 -5.37 25.93
CA MET A 184 3.76 -5.33 24.79
C MET A 184 3.99 -3.89 24.31
N GLU A 185 2.93 -3.09 24.19
CA GLU A 185 3.03 -1.67 23.83
C GLU A 185 3.81 -0.86 24.88
N LYS A 186 3.65 -1.17 26.16
CA LYS A 186 4.38 -0.53 27.27
C LYS A 186 5.86 -0.94 27.37
N GLY A 187 6.34 -1.86 26.52
CA GLY A 187 7.73 -2.32 26.53
C GLY A 187 8.07 -3.22 27.73
N GLU A 188 7.10 -3.95 28.29
CA GLU A 188 7.34 -4.83 29.45
C GLU A 188 8.05 -6.15 29.12
N PHE A 189 8.20 -6.49 27.84
CA PHE A 189 8.78 -7.76 27.40
C PHE A 189 9.88 -7.56 26.39
N GLU A 190 10.91 -8.38 26.42
CA GLU A 190 12.06 -8.35 25.49
C GLU A 190 11.68 -8.52 24.01
N ASP A 191 12.57 -8.08 23.13
CA ASP A 191 12.45 -8.26 21.68
C ASP A 191 12.21 -9.73 21.29
N GLY A 192 11.18 -9.96 20.46
CA GLY A 192 10.86 -11.29 19.95
C GLY A 192 10.21 -12.25 20.95
N SER A 193 9.99 -11.83 22.20
CA SER A 193 9.32 -12.65 23.23
C SER A 193 7.85 -12.92 22.92
N HIS A 194 7.14 -11.93 22.37
CA HIS A 194 5.73 -12.01 21.99
C HIS A 194 5.48 -11.36 20.63
N VAL A 195 4.48 -11.89 19.93
CA VAL A 195 3.94 -11.30 18.69
C VAL A 195 2.42 -11.34 18.70
N LEU A 196 1.77 -10.34 18.11
CA LEU A 196 0.34 -10.44 17.81
C LEU A 196 0.18 -11.15 16.47
N ARG A 197 -0.66 -12.18 16.39
CA ARG A 197 -0.96 -12.92 15.16
C ARG A 197 -2.44 -12.81 14.84
N ALA A 198 -2.76 -12.74 13.55
CA ALA A 198 -4.13 -12.94 13.08
C ALA A 198 -4.54 -14.40 13.33
N LYS A 199 -5.84 -14.63 13.59
CA LYS A 199 -6.45 -15.94 13.71
C LYS A 199 -7.22 -16.23 12.42
N ILE A 200 -6.64 -17.02 11.52
CA ILE A 200 -7.19 -17.31 10.21
C ILE A 200 -7.29 -18.83 10.05
N ASP A 201 -6.37 -19.47 9.31
CA ASP A 201 -6.43 -20.90 9.01
C ASP A 201 -5.02 -21.49 8.95
N MET A 202 -4.68 -22.29 9.97
CA MET A 202 -3.38 -22.96 10.04
C MET A 202 -3.21 -24.08 9.01
N ALA A 203 -4.30 -24.60 8.43
CA ALA A 203 -4.26 -25.63 7.40
C ALA A 203 -4.28 -25.05 5.97
N SER A 204 -4.37 -23.74 5.81
CA SER A 204 -4.48 -23.09 4.49
C SER A 204 -3.32 -23.51 3.55
N PRO A 205 -3.59 -23.76 2.26
CA PRO A 205 -2.54 -24.02 1.27
C PRO A 205 -1.66 -22.79 1.02
N ASN A 206 -2.19 -21.58 1.29
CA ASN A 206 -1.41 -20.34 1.27
C ASN A 206 -0.77 -20.13 2.64
N LEU A 207 0.56 -20.22 2.71
CA LEU A 207 1.35 -20.01 3.93
C LEU A 207 1.06 -18.65 4.58
N ASN A 208 0.75 -17.61 3.81
CA ASN A 208 0.47 -16.27 4.34
C ASN A 208 -0.84 -16.20 5.14
N MET A 209 -1.75 -17.15 4.93
CA MET A 209 -3.01 -17.24 5.67
C MET A 209 -2.88 -18.10 6.94
N ARG A 210 -1.71 -18.69 7.20
CA ARG A 210 -1.43 -19.47 8.41
C ARG A 210 -1.04 -18.56 9.57
N ASP A 211 -2.06 -17.94 10.16
CA ASP A 211 -2.00 -17.01 11.29
C ASP A 211 -0.79 -16.03 11.17
N PRO A 212 -0.78 -15.11 10.19
CA PRO A 212 0.34 -14.19 9.97
C PRO A 212 0.55 -13.25 11.16
N VAL A 213 1.81 -12.83 11.35
CA VAL A 213 2.19 -11.85 12.37
C VAL A 213 1.70 -10.46 11.97
N LEU A 214 1.07 -9.75 12.91
CA LEU A 214 0.57 -8.39 12.78
C LEU A 214 1.48 -7.39 13.52
N TYR A 215 1.94 -7.72 14.73
CA TYR A 215 2.83 -6.89 15.54
C TYR A 215 3.99 -7.69 16.12
N ARG A 216 5.13 -7.02 16.27
CA ARG A 216 6.34 -7.52 16.93
C ARG A 216 6.87 -6.46 17.89
N ILE A 217 7.53 -6.88 18.97
CA ILE A 217 8.23 -5.97 19.88
C ILE A 217 9.61 -5.65 19.30
N ARG A 218 9.98 -4.37 19.33
CA ARG A 218 11.29 -3.83 18.98
C ARG A 218 11.59 -2.60 19.83
N HIS A 219 12.59 -2.68 20.70
CA HIS A 219 13.04 -1.53 21.50
C HIS A 219 14.05 -0.69 20.71
N GLU A 220 13.56 0.06 19.72
CA GLU A 220 14.37 0.93 18.88
C GLU A 220 13.64 2.25 18.63
N SER A 221 14.37 3.37 18.65
CA SER A 221 13.79 4.68 18.35
C SER A 221 13.43 4.77 16.87
N HIS A 222 12.20 5.19 16.57
CA HIS A 222 11.76 5.49 15.22
C HIS A 222 12.21 6.90 14.80
N HIS A 223 12.64 7.07 13.55
CA HIS A 223 13.15 8.35 13.05
C HIS A 223 12.11 9.51 13.10
N ARG A 224 10.81 9.18 13.10
CA ARG A 224 9.69 10.14 13.20
C ARG A 224 8.93 10.12 14.51
N THR A 225 8.74 8.95 15.12
CA THR A 225 7.90 8.80 16.32
C THR A 225 8.73 8.68 17.61
N GLY A 226 10.06 8.67 17.51
CA GLY A 226 10.95 8.58 18.65
C GLY A 226 10.79 7.26 19.39
N ASN A 227 10.70 7.34 20.73
CA ASN A 227 10.52 6.19 21.62
C ASN A 227 9.04 5.93 21.98
N LYS A 228 8.10 6.48 21.19
CA LYS A 228 6.67 6.16 21.33
C LYS A 228 6.40 4.75 20.82
#